data_AF-B0W9T6-F1
#
_entry.id   AF-B0W9T6-F1
#
_cell.length_a   1.000
_cell.length_b   1.000
_cell.length_c   1.000
_cell.angle_alpha   90.00
_cell.angle_beta   90.00
_cell.angle_gamma   90.00
#
_symmetry.space_group_name_H-M   'P 1'
#
loop_
_entity.id
_entity.type
_entity.pdbx_description
1 polymer ?
#
loop_
_entity_poly.entity_id
_entity_poly.type
_entity_poly.pdbx_seq_one_letter_code
_entity_poly.pdbx_strand_id
1 'polypeptide(L)'
;MAKHFKLRMCALRVRIGIRVGTCLASPPILEEECYHCMASLVAPKDKVFITQTKLLYEVTWKTVMQIAKKHAKSAVLYLTRLCPGQKSERIFMDWCWWILGGLPFPHLVRVMDCFFHEGIKVLYRVSLAVLILFHKHATATNSDWDADTIKNDIDNALPKFCKNIPVSPAKLLRTAFSIRALSSTYISRIFLKTEMVLKSKSVLSGSKQMGAHSPDVRVLSMGVFPTQAIKSKVCDQDDLFTLWSWLPVRITMYQPVLLYTTEEHGCSLTTFYVRVEQHEPTLLMIKTCNNEVFGAYCSSRWFERNLKDDRGQRQAYFGTGETFLFSLYPERAKYPWVGIEGDKGLGHASELFMAADSKMITIGGGSGQAIWMDENIRFGKTDRCQTFNNPPLCASGDFEIRVLEVYGFVGVGVVSLGPVSVESLVGSWTNNPKVVSSNPGVGWKLRCKKRFAIASTIKPSSRNLAIENAKAML
;
A
#
# COMPACT_ATOMS: atom_id res chain seq x y z
N MET A 1 24.88 1.78 5.48
CA MET A 1 23.75 1.94 4.50
C MET A 1 22.38 2.20 5.15
N ALA A 2 21.93 1.44 6.16
CA ALA A 2 20.60 1.65 6.78
C ALA A 2 20.42 3.02 7.49
N LYS A 3 21.45 3.53 8.18
CA LYS A 3 21.45 4.88 8.78
C LYS A 3 21.33 5.99 7.71
N HIS A 4 22.02 5.82 6.58
CA HIS A 4 21.97 6.74 5.44
C HIS A 4 20.59 6.76 4.77
N PHE A 5 19.90 5.62 4.71
CA PHE A 5 18.53 5.51 4.18
C PHE A 5 17.51 6.23 5.05
N LYS A 6 17.57 6.05 6.38
CA LYS A 6 16.68 6.74 7.34
C LYS A 6 16.85 8.26 7.30
N LEU A 7 18.08 8.76 7.30
CA LEU A 7 18.36 10.20 7.15
C LEU A 7 17.86 10.75 5.82
N ARG A 8 18.06 10.00 4.71
CA ARG A 8 17.64 10.44 3.38
C ARG A 8 16.11 10.45 3.22
N MET A 9 15.39 9.47 3.74
CA MET A 9 13.92 9.46 3.70
C MET A 9 13.27 10.49 4.64
N CYS A 10 13.85 10.74 5.82
CA CYS A 10 13.44 11.86 6.67
C CYS A 10 13.71 13.20 5.97
N ALA A 11 14.89 13.42 5.39
CA ALA A 11 15.20 14.64 4.66
C ALA A 11 14.32 14.81 3.42
N LEU A 12 13.89 13.72 2.77
CA LEU A 12 12.93 13.72 1.66
C LEU A 12 11.55 14.18 2.14
N ARG A 13 11.02 13.59 3.22
CA ARG A 13 9.73 13.95 3.81
C ARG A 13 9.72 15.36 4.36
N VAL A 14 10.79 15.76 5.04
CA VAL A 14 10.98 17.10 5.60
C VAL A 14 11.14 18.13 4.49
N ARG A 15 11.88 17.85 3.40
CA ARG A 15 11.99 18.79 2.28
C ARG A 15 10.74 18.86 1.42
N ILE A 16 10.01 17.76 1.24
CA ILE A 16 8.70 17.77 0.58
C ILE A 16 7.71 18.55 1.46
N GLY A 17 7.64 18.29 2.77
CA GLY A 17 6.77 19.02 3.70
C GLY A 17 7.10 20.52 3.80
N ILE A 18 8.36 20.88 4.07
CA ILE A 18 8.81 22.28 4.11
C ILE A 18 8.54 22.98 2.79
N ARG A 19 8.70 22.30 1.65
CA ARG A 19 8.51 22.93 0.33
C ARG A 19 7.08 22.88 -0.18
N VAL A 20 6.24 21.96 0.27
CA VAL A 20 4.77 22.05 0.17
C VAL A 20 4.31 23.31 0.90
N GLY A 21 4.85 23.53 2.11
CA GLY A 21 4.70 24.75 2.90
C GLY A 21 5.08 26.05 2.17
N THR A 22 6.08 26.00 1.27
CA THR A 22 6.59 27.20 0.57
C THR A 22 6.11 27.33 -0.88
N CYS A 23 5.50 26.29 -1.49
CA CYS A 23 5.05 26.33 -2.89
C CYS A 23 3.70 27.06 -3.08
N LEU A 24 2.90 27.22 -2.01
CA LEU A 24 1.73 28.09 -2.05
C LEU A 24 2.13 29.47 -1.54
N ALA A 25 2.49 30.36 -2.45
CA ALA A 25 2.63 31.77 -2.11
C ALA A 25 1.24 32.32 -1.73
N SER A 26 1.00 32.46 -0.42
CA SER A 26 -0.18 33.02 0.30
C SER A 26 -0.99 31.97 1.06
N PRO A 27 -1.45 32.24 2.32
CA PRO A 27 -0.71 32.60 3.54
C PRO A 27 0.21 31.42 3.99
N PRO A 28 0.90 31.45 5.15
CA PRO A 28 1.52 30.25 5.68
C PRO A 28 0.44 29.16 5.83
N ILE A 29 0.55 28.11 5.02
CA ILE A 29 -0.21 26.87 5.16
C ILE A 29 -0.08 26.47 6.63
N LEU A 30 -1.20 26.31 7.34
CA LEU A 30 -1.14 25.87 8.74
C LEU A 30 -0.44 24.51 8.80
N GLU A 31 0.28 24.24 9.89
CA GLU A 31 0.99 22.96 10.08
C GLU A 31 0.08 21.75 9.83
N GLU A 32 -1.19 21.88 10.19
CA GLU A 32 -2.27 20.93 9.95
C GLU A 32 -2.54 20.68 8.46
N GLU A 33 -2.62 21.73 7.64
CA GLU A 33 -2.82 21.61 6.20
C GLU A 33 -1.61 20.95 5.52
N CYS A 34 -0.39 21.28 5.96
CA CYS A 34 0.83 20.61 5.50
C CYS A 34 0.85 19.13 5.89
N TYR A 35 0.40 18.80 7.10
CA TYR A 35 0.23 17.43 7.56
C TYR A 35 -0.79 16.67 6.71
N HIS A 36 -1.95 17.26 6.42
CA HIS A 36 -2.99 16.66 5.58
C HIS A 36 -2.51 16.43 4.14
N CYS A 37 -1.78 17.38 3.55
CA CYS A 37 -1.16 17.19 2.25
C CYS A 37 -0.15 16.02 2.29
N MET A 38 0.73 15.98 3.29
CA MET A 38 1.72 14.91 3.43
C MET A 38 1.06 13.54 3.67
N ALA A 39 0.02 13.47 4.50
CA ALA A 39 -0.76 12.26 4.73
C ALA A 39 -1.39 11.76 3.43
N SER A 40 -1.97 12.67 2.63
CA SER A 40 -2.58 12.35 1.33
C SER A 40 -1.56 11.84 0.30
N LEU A 41 -0.31 12.33 0.35
CA LEU A 41 0.78 11.88 -0.52
C LEU A 41 1.40 10.56 -0.05
N VAL A 42 1.36 10.28 1.25
CA VAL A 42 1.86 9.01 1.80
C VAL A 42 0.83 7.90 1.61
N ALA A 43 -0.47 8.18 1.75
CA ALA A 43 -1.56 7.20 1.58
C ALA A 43 -2.52 7.53 0.41
N PRO A 44 -2.01 7.58 -0.84
CA PRO A 44 -2.84 7.89 -2.00
C PRO A 44 -3.67 6.67 -2.46
N LYS A 45 -4.93 6.90 -2.87
CA LYS A 45 -5.86 5.84 -3.31
C LYS A 45 -5.48 5.22 -4.67
N ASP A 46 -5.00 6.03 -5.62
CA ASP A 46 -4.81 5.60 -7.02
C ASP A 46 -3.39 5.78 -7.60
N LYS A 47 -2.61 6.74 -7.08
CA LYS A 47 -1.31 7.13 -7.65
C LYS A 47 -0.21 7.03 -6.61
N VAL A 48 0.89 6.36 -6.90
CA VAL A 48 2.04 6.33 -5.99
C VAL A 48 2.75 7.70 -6.02
N PHE A 49 2.99 8.29 -4.84
CA PHE A 49 3.76 9.54 -4.71
C PHE A 49 5.06 9.33 -3.93
N ILE A 50 5.00 8.67 -2.76
CA ILE A 50 6.17 8.48 -1.88
C ILE A 50 6.34 7.00 -1.55
N THR A 51 7.56 6.47 -1.73
CA THR A 51 7.90 5.09 -1.35
C THR A 51 8.15 5.01 0.15
N GLN A 52 7.69 3.93 0.79
CA GLN A 52 7.66 3.87 2.26
C GLN A 52 8.63 2.85 2.87
N THR A 53 9.15 1.91 2.08
CA THR A 53 10.01 0.83 2.57
C THR A 53 11.37 0.83 1.88
N LYS A 54 12.38 0.22 2.54
CA LYS A 54 13.71 0.01 1.95
C LYS A 54 13.64 -0.82 0.67
N LEU A 55 12.79 -1.84 0.64
CA LEU A 55 12.56 -2.66 -0.55
C LEU A 55 11.97 -1.80 -1.67
N LEU A 56 10.91 -1.03 -1.41
CA LEU A 56 10.31 -0.16 -2.43
C LEU A 56 11.29 0.90 -2.92
N TYR A 57 12.11 1.48 -2.04
CA TYR A 57 13.23 2.34 -2.44
C TYR A 57 14.17 1.62 -3.40
N GLU A 58 14.57 0.39 -3.07
CA GLU A 58 15.47 -0.40 -3.89
C GLU A 58 14.89 -0.75 -5.26
N VAL A 59 13.64 -1.19 -5.27
CA VAL A 59 12.86 -1.44 -6.49
C VAL A 59 12.75 -0.17 -7.32
N THR A 60 12.51 0.98 -6.70
CA THR A 60 12.28 2.25 -7.38
C THR A 60 13.53 2.74 -8.10
N TRP A 61 14.68 2.81 -7.41
CA TRP A 61 15.89 3.29 -8.09
C TRP A 61 16.37 2.28 -9.15
N LYS A 62 16.18 0.97 -8.94
CA LYS A 62 16.45 -0.04 -9.98
C LYS A 62 15.49 0.08 -11.16
N THR A 63 14.22 0.42 -10.92
CA THR A 63 13.24 0.70 -11.98
C THR A 63 13.65 1.92 -12.79
N VAL A 64 14.06 3.02 -12.15
CA VAL A 64 14.61 4.21 -12.81
C VAL A 64 15.83 3.86 -13.66
N MET A 65 16.75 3.04 -13.14
CA MET A 65 17.91 2.56 -13.89
C MET A 65 17.51 1.76 -15.14
N GLN A 66 16.55 0.83 -15.03
CA GLN A 66 16.09 0.03 -16.17
C GLN A 66 15.40 0.89 -17.24
N ILE A 67 14.58 1.85 -16.82
CA ILE A 67 13.93 2.81 -17.72
C ILE A 67 14.99 3.70 -18.40
N ALA A 68 16.00 4.15 -17.66
CA ALA A 68 17.10 4.97 -18.19
C ALA A 68 17.92 4.22 -19.25
N LYS A 69 18.19 2.93 -19.05
CA LYS A 69 18.87 2.10 -20.06
C LYS A 69 18.15 2.05 -21.40
N LYS A 70 16.82 2.20 -21.41
CA LYS A 70 16.00 2.23 -22.62
C LYS A 70 15.84 3.65 -23.18
N HIS A 71 15.46 4.61 -22.34
CA HIS A 71 15.02 5.95 -22.78
C HIS A 71 16.13 7.01 -22.77
N ALA A 72 17.23 6.77 -22.07
CA ALA A 72 18.40 7.65 -21.98
C ALA A 72 19.70 6.88 -22.26
N LYS A 73 19.65 5.92 -23.20
CA LYS A 73 20.73 4.94 -23.47
C LYS A 73 22.10 5.58 -23.63
N SER A 74 22.22 6.63 -24.45
CA SER A 74 23.50 7.32 -24.68
C SER A 74 24.10 7.92 -23.41
N ALA A 75 23.27 8.53 -22.56
CA ALA A 75 23.69 9.08 -21.27
C ALA A 75 24.15 7.98 -20.31
N VAL A 76 23.42 6.86 -20.23
CA VAL A 76 23.79 5.73 -19.37
C VAL A 76 25.09 5.07 -19.84
N LEU A 77 25.29 4.92 -21.16
CA LEU A 77 26.52 4.39 -21.73
C LEU A 77 27.70 5.32 -21.45
N TYR A 78 27.51 6.64 -21.59
CA TYR A 78 28.53 7.64 -21.25
C TYR A 78 28.94 7.54 -19.77
N LEU A 79 27.96 7.55 -18.84
CA LEU A 79 28.24 7.37 -17.41
C LEU A 79 28.92 6.05 -17.08
N THR A 80 28.56 4.96 -17.77
CA THR A 80 29.18 3.64 -17.57
C THR A 80 30.64 3.64 -18.05
N ARG A 81 30.96 4.31 -19.16
CA ARG A 81 32.34 4.45 -19.66
C ARG A 81 33.23 5.26 -18.73
N LEU A 82 32.67 6.25 -18.04
CA LEU A 82 33.38 7.05 -17.04
C LEU A 82 33.67 6.27 -15.73
N CYS A 83 33.04 5.11 -15.50
CA CYS A 83 33.24 4.26 -14.33
C CYS A 83 33.73 2.84 -14.67
N PRO A 84 34.95 2.65 -15.22
CA PRO A 84 35.49 1.30 -15.41
C PRO A 84 35.72 0.63 -14.05
N GLY A 85 35.05 -0.50 -13.79
CA GLY A 85 35.25 -1.32 -12.59
C GLY A 85 34.36 -1.01 -11.38
N GLN A 86 33.61 0.11 -11.37
CA GLN A 86 32.61 0.38 -10.32
C GLN A 86 31.20 -0.02 -10.77
N LYS A 87 30.36 -0.43 -9.82
CA LYS A 87 28.94 -0.70 -10.09
C LYS A 87 28.22 0.63 -10.40
N SER A 88 28.01 0.93 -11.67
CA SER A 88 27.25 2.10 -12.16
C SER A 88 25.83 2.22 -11.58
N GLU A 89 25.34 1.15 -10.97
CA GLU A 89 24.12 1.11 -10.15
C GLU A 89 24.12 2.15 -9.00
N ARG A 90 25.29 2.47 -8.42
CA ARG A 90 25.40 3.40 -7.29
C ARG A 90 24.91 4.80 -7.63
N ILE A 91 25.18 5.26 -8.86
CA ILE A 91 24.73 6.56 -9.37
C ILE A 91 23.21 6.69 -9.23
N PHE A 92 22.48 5.64 -9.60
CA PHE A 92 21.01 5.65 -9.59
C PHE A 92 20.41 5.59 -8.19
N MET A 93 21.16 5.20 -7.15
CA MET A 93 20.64 5.20 -5.78
C MET A 93 20.19 6.60 -5.35
N ASP A 94 20.87 7.64 -5.85
CA ASP A 94 20.59 9.04 -5.51
C ASP A 94 19.76 9.79 -6.56
N TRP A 95 19.06 9.07 -7.44
CA TRP A 95 18.25 9.64 -8.52
C TRP A 95 17.26 10.73 -8.07
N CYS A 96 16.64 10.56 -6.90
CA CYS A 96 15.67 11.49 -6.35
C CYS A 96 16.33 12.78 -5.84
N TRP A 97 17.58 12.71 -5.39
CA TRP A 97 18.34 13.85 -4.90
C TRP A 97 18.79 14.79 -6.00
N TRP A 98 18.95 14.31 -7.23
CA TRP A 98 19.15 15.17 -8.40
C TRP A 98 18.02 16.19 -8.55
N ILE A 99 16.80 15.77 -8.25
CA ILE A 99 15.60 16.59 -8.37
C ILE A 99 15.38 17.41 -7.11
N LEU A 100 15.27 16.75 -5.96
CA LEU A 100 14.78 17.36 -4.72
C LEU A 100 15.89 18.07 -3.93
N GLY A 101 17.14 17.67 -4.13
CA GLY A 101 18.31 18.32 -3.53
C GLY A 101 19.17 19.10 -4.51
N GLY A 102 19.07 18.79 -5.81
CA GLY A 102 19.90 19.37 -6.85
C GLY A 102 19.26 20.56 -7.54
N LEU A 103 18.04 20.43 -8.08
CA LEU A 103 17.44 21.47 -8.93
C LEU A 103 17.21 22.79 -8.16
N PRO A 104 17.36 23.96 -8.84
CA PRO A 104 16.99 25.25 -8.28
C PRO A 104 15.52 25.30 -7.89
N PHE A 105 15.20 26.13 -6.90
CA PHE A 105 13.83 26.24 -6.39
C PHE A 105 12.77 26.48 -7.49
N PRO A 106 12.96 27.41 -8.46
CA PRO A 106 11.97 27.62 -9.52
C PRO A 106 11.69 26.39 -10.40
N HIS A 107 12.71 25.56 -10.64
CA HIS A 107 12.55 24.30 -11.38
C HIS A 107 11.79 23.29 -10.55
N LEU A 108 12.13 23.20 -9.27
CA LEU A 108 11.50 22.27 -8.36
C LEU A 108 10.01 22.59 -8.18
N VAL A 109 9.61 23.85 -7.98
CA VAL A 109 8.19 24.23 -7.87
C VAL A 109 7.40 23.71 -9.08
N ARG A 110 7.90 23.97 -10.29
CA ARG A 110 7.24 23.53 -11.53
C ARG A 110 7.18 22.00 -11.67
N VAL A 111 8.19 21.28 -11.15
CA VAL A 111 8.17 19.81 -11.08
C VAL A 111 7.14 19.33 -10.05
N MET A 112 7.04 19.99 -8.90
CA MET A 112 6.11 19.64 -7.83
C MET A 112 4.65 19.87 -8.25
N ASP A 113 4.35 20.95 -8.98
CA ASP A 113 3.01 21.21 -9.54
C ASP A 113 2.52 20.02 -10.40
N CYS A 114 3.40 19.51 -11.26
CA CYS A 114 3.08 18.34 -12.08
C CYS A 114 3.05 17.06 -11.24
N PHE A 115 3.95 16.92 -10.27
CA PHE A 115 4.03 15.75 -9.41
C PHE A 115 2.76 15.56 -8.57
N PHE A 116 2.21 16.61 -7.96
CA PHE A 116 0.97 16.51 -7.18
C PHE A 116 -0.23 16.09 -8.03
N HIS A 117 -0.24 16.42 -9.33
CA HIS A 117 -1.30 16.00 -10.23
C HIS A 117 -1.11 14.59 -10.80
N GLU A 118 0.10 14.24 -11.27
CA GLU A 118 0.37 13.00 -12.02
C GLU A 118 1.05 11.89 -11.21
N GLY A 119 1.62 12.18 -10.04
CA GLY A 119 2.32 11.24 -9.18
C GLY A 119 3.80 11.04 -9.49
N ILE A 120 4.40 10.00 -8.89
CA ILE A 120 5.85 9.69 -8.94
C ILE A 120 6.41 9.54 -10.36
N LYS A 121 5.55 9.24 -11.33
CA LYS A 121 5.91 9.17 -12.75
C LYS A 121 6.54 10.46 -13.28
N VAL A 122 6.15 11.62 -12.75
CA VAL A 122 6.77 12.90 -13.11
C VAL A 122 8.25 12.90 -12.71
N LEU A 123 8.57 12.40 -11.51
CA LEU A 123 9.95 12.32 -11.05
C LEU A 123 10.77 11.38 -11.93
N TYR A 124 10.20 10.27 -12.42
CA TYR A 124 10.88 9.40 -13.40
C TYR A 124 11.16 10.12 -14.72
N ARG A 125 10.22 10.92 -15.22
CA ARG A 125 10.44 11.71 -16.45
C ARG A 125 11.53 12.75 -16.26
N VAL A 126 11.51 13.45 -15.13
CA VAL A 126 12.48 14.51 -14.82
C VAL A 126 13.87 13.92 -14.61
N SER A 127 14.02 12.77 -13.94
CA SER A 127 15.32 12.10 -13.78
C SER A 127 15.93 11.69 -15.12
N LEU A 128 15.10 11.21 -16.06
CA LEU A 128 15.56 10.90 -17.42
C LEU A 128 15.95 12.17 -18.19
N ALA A 129 15.17 13.25 -18.05
CA ALA A 129 15.48 14.53 -18.68
C ALA A 129 16.81 15.11 -18.17
N VAL A 130 17.07 15.00 -16.86
CA VAL A 130 18.36 15.39 -16.25
C VAL A 130 19.50 14.60 -16.88
N LEU A 131 19.39 13.28 -17.00
CA LEU A 131 20.43 12.45 -17.63
C LEU A 131 20.69 12.83 -19.10
N ILE A 132 19.62 13.08 -19.87
CA ILE A 132 19.71 13.49 -21.28
C ILE A 132 20.40 14.86 -21.39
N LEU A 133 20.03 15.82 -20.54
CA LEU A 133 20.61 17.16 -20.53
C LEU A 133 22.07 17.13 -20.06
N PHE A 134 22.38 16.34 -19.03
CA PHE A 134 23.74 16.16 -18.54
C PHE A 134 24.65 15.65 -19.64
N HIS A 135 24.26 14.55 -20.30
CA HIS A 135 25.03 13.99 -21.41
C HIS A 135 25.22 15.00 -22.54
N LYS A 136 24.16 15.72 -22.93
CA LYS A 136 24.23 16.74 -23.99
C LYS A 136 25.26 17.83 -23.69
N HIS A 137 25.38 18.28 -22.43
CA HIS A 137 26.32 19.33 -22.05
C HIS A 137 27.72 18.78 -21.80
N ALA A 138 27.85 17.60 -21.22
CA ALA A 138 29.14 16.94 -20.98
C ALA A 138 29.87 16.55 -22.27
N THR A 139 29.15 16.38 -23.38
CA THR A 139 29.75 16.12 -24.70
C THR A 139 29.81 17.35 -25.60
N ALA A 140 29.55 18.55 -25.07
CA ALA A 140 29.65 19.79 -25.85
C ALA A 140 31.11 20.27 -25.92
N THR A 141 31.46 20.96 -27.01
CA THR A 141 32.85 21.32 -27.37
C THR A 141 33.53 22.28 -26.38
N ASN A 142 32.77 23.09 -25.63
CA ASN A 142 33.26 24.01 -24.59
C ASN A 142 32.51 23.74 -23.27
N SER A 143 32.75 22.56 -22.68
CA SER A 143 32.04 22.06 -21.52
C SER A 143 32.86 22.24 -20.24
N ASP A 144 32.29 22.90 -19.23
CA ASP A 144 32.83 22.90 -17.85
C ASP A 144 32.75 21.51 -17.18
N TRP A 145 32.16 20.54 -17.89
CA TRP A 145 31.94 19.15 -17.48
C TRP A 145 32.85 18.22 -18.30
N ASP A 146 34.17 18.43 -18.22
CA ASP A 146 35.14 17.55 -18.89
C ASP A 146 35.10 16.12 -18.30
N ALA A 147 35.57 15.15 -19.08
CA ALA A 147 35.48 13.74 -18.72
C ALA A 147 36.32 13.36 -17.49
N ASP A 148 37.46 14.00 -17.29
CA ASP A 148 38.40 13.69 -16.21
C ASP A 148 37.93 14.24 -14.86
N THR A 149 37.36 15.45 -14.85
CA THR A 149 36.72 16.08 -13.69
C THR A 149 35.49 15.31 -13.24
N ILE A 150 34.67 14.83 -14.18
CA ILE A 150 33.51 13.97 -13.86
C ILE A 150 33.96 12.63 -13.29
N LYS A 151 35.00 12.01 -13.88
CA LYS A 151 35.49 10.70 -13.46
C LYS A 151 36.01 10.71 -12.02
N ASN A 152 36.64 11.80 -11.60
CA ASN A 152 37.19 11.96 -10.25
C ASN A 152 36.12 12.24 -9.17
N ASP A 153 34.94 12.72 -9.55
CA ASP A 153 33.85 13.09 -8.62
C ASP A 153 32.46 12.71 -9.16
N ILE A 154 32.32 11.47 -9.64
CA ILE A 154 31.11 11.04 -10.35
C ILE A 154 29.86 11.03 -9.45
N ASP A 155 30.05 10.78 -8.15
CA ASP A 155 28.97 10.77 -7.17
C ASP A 155 28.36 12.18 -6.98
N ASN A 156 29.13 13.25 -7.19
CA ASN A 156 28.64 14.63 -7.07
C ASN A 156 28.48 15.36 -8.41
N ALA A 157 28.97 14.82 -9.53
CA ALA A 157 28.85 15.45 -10.85
C ALA A 157 27.39 15.75 -11.23
N LEU A 158 26.49 14.76 -11.13
CA LEU A 158 25.06 14.95 -11.41
C LEU A 158 24.39 15.93 -10.43
N PRO A 159 24.58 15.82 -9.10
CA PRO A 159 24.10 16.83 -8.15
C PRO A 159 24.58 18.26 -8.44
N LYS A 160 25.87 18.46 -8.77
CA LYS A 160 26.43 19.77 -9.12
C LYS A 160 25.81 20.30 -10.43
N PHE A 161 25.63 19.44 -11.43
CA PHE A 161 24.97 19.81 -12.69
C PHE A 161 23.53 20.22 -12.47
N CYS A 162 22.81 19.51 -11.60
CA CYS A 162 21.42 19.85 -11.28
C CYS A 162 21.32 21.20 -10.58
N LYS A 163 22.27 21.56 -9.70
CA LYS A 163 22.32 22.89 -9.07
C LYS A 163 22.52 24.01 -10.07
N ASN A 164 23.39 23.80 -11.05
CA ASN A 164 23.73 24.78 -12.08
C ASN A 164 23.07 24.43 -13.42
N ILE A 165 21.83 23.94 -13.41
CA ILE A 165 21.20 23.40 -14.60
C ILE A 165 21.04 24.49 -15.69
N PRO A 166 21.62 24.32 -16.90
CA PRO A 166 21.73 25.38 -17.90
C PRO A 166 20.44 25.59 -18.73
N VAL A 167 19.30 25.15 -18.22
CA VAL A 167 18.01 25.25 -18.93
C VAL A 167 16.93 25.82 -18.01
N SER A 168 15.96 26.54 -18.58
CA SER A 168 14.82 27.06 -17.82
C SER A 168 13.87 25.94 -17.34
N PRO A 169 13.04 26.20 -16.31
CA PRO A 169 12.04 25.23 -15.83
C PRO A 169 11.15 24.69 -16.95
N ALA A 170 10.70 25.58 -17.84
CA ALA A 170 9.87 25.21 -18.99
C ALA A 170 10.61 24.32 -20.00
N LYS A 171 11.92 24.51 -20.19
CA LYS A 171 12.72 23.65 -21.08
C LYS A 171 12.95 22.27 -20.44
N LEU A 172 13.22 22.20 -19.13
CA LEU A 172 13.34 20.94 -18.40
C LEU A 172 12.06 20.09 -18.50
N LEU A 173 10.90 20.68 -18.20
CA LEU A 173 9.62 19.98 -18.29
C LEU A 173 9.29 19.56 -19.73
N ARG A 174 9.57 20.41 -20.73
CA ARG A 174 9.41 20.03 -22.14
C ARG A 174 10.23 18.80 -22.49
N THR A 175 11.49 18.73 -22.07
CA THR A 175 12.33 17.55 -22.26
C THR A 175 11.73 16.32 -21.56
N ALA A 176 11.31 16.45 -20.29
CA ALA A 176 10.74 15.36 -19.49
C ALA A 176 9.44 14.78 -20.10
N PHE A 177 8.52 15.64 -20.53
CA PHE A 177 7.25 15.22 -21.12
C PHE A 177 7.35 14.84 -22.61
N SER A 178 8.44 15.18 -23.30
CA SER A 178 8.70 14.71 -24.68
C SER A 178 9.08 13.23 -24.75
N ILE A 179 9.45 12.61 -23.63
CA ILE A 179 9.79 11.19 -23.55
C ILE A 179 8.54 10.35 -23.81
N ARG A 180 8.48 9.74 -25.00
CA ARG A 180 7.39 8.85 -25.43
C ARG A 180 7.54 7.44 -24.86
N ALA A 181 6.46 6.66 -24.96
CA ALA A 181 6.41 5.24 -24.58
C ALA A 181 6.74 4.93 -23.11
N LEU A 182 6.60 5.92 -22.22
CA LEU A 182 6.68 5.74 -20.78
C LEU A 182 5.26 5.63 -20.18
N SER A 183 4.52 4.56 -20.51
CA SER A 183 3.16 4.35 -19.99
C SER A 183 3.19 3.92 -18.52
N SER A 184 2.07 4.11 -17.80
CA SER A 184 1.97 3.62 -16.40
C SER A 184 2.12 2.10 -16.36
N THR A 185 1.45 1.40 -17.27
CA THR A 185 1.52 -0.07 -17.43
C THR A 185 2.95 -0.59 -17.68
N TYR A 186 3.73 0.12 -18.49
CA TYR A 186 5.13 -0.22 -18.76
C TYR A 186 6.00 -0.07 -17.50
N ILE A 187 5.83 1.03 -16.77
CA ILE A 187 6.54 1.27 -15.51
C ILE A 187 6.17 0.20 -14.48
N SER A 188 4.88 -0.07 -14.29
CA SER A 188 4.40 -1.09 -13.34
C SER A 188 4.96 -2.48 -13.66
N ARG A 189 5.04 -2.86 -14.94
CA ARG A 189 5.63 -4.14 -15.36
C ARG A 189 7.12 -4.24 -14.97
N ILE A 190 7.90 -3.18 -15.17
CA ILE A 190 9.32 -3.16 -14.79
C ILE A 190 9.46 -3.17 -13.27
N PHE A 191 8.62 -2.41 -12.58
CA PHE A 191 8.61 -2.32 -11.12
C PHE A 191 8.34 -3.70 -10.50
N LEU A 192 7.24 -4.35 -10.89
CA LEU A 192 6.87 -5.68 -10.39
C LEU A 192 7.94 -6.73 -10.72
N LYS A 193 8.49 -6.73 -11.95
CA LYS A 193 9.58 -7.64 -12.32
C LYS A 193 10.81 -7.42 -11.44
N THR A 194 11.17 -6.17 -11.17
CA THR A 194 12.33 -5.83 -10.33
C THR A 194 12.10 -6.24 -8.88
N GLU A 195 10.89 -6.02 -8.37
CA GLU A 195 10.48 -6.44 -7.04
C GLU A 195 10.53 -7.96 -6.86
N MET A 196 9.99 -8.72 -7.81
CA MET A 196 10.05 -10.19 -7.81
C MET A 196 11.49 -10.71 -7.76
N VAL A 197 12.40 -10.11 -8.54
CA VAL A 197 13.82 -10.50 -8.55
C VAL A 197 14.53 -10.18 -7.24
N LEU A 198 14.20 -9.06 -6.58
CA LEU A 198 14.80 -8.74 -5.29
C LEU A 198 14.26 -9.64 -4.17
N LYS A 199 12.97 -9.96 -4.20
CA LYS A 199 12.35 -10.90 -3.26
C LYS A 199 12.94 -12.31 -3.43
N SER A 200 13.11 -12.81 -4.66
CA SER A 200 13.67 -14.14 -4.90
C SER A 200 15.14 -14.30 -4.49
N LYS A 201 15.96 -13.24 -4.60
CA LYS A 201 17.35 -13.25 -4.13
C LYS A 201 17.47 -13.38 -2.60
N SER A 202 16.49 -12.89 -1.85
CA SER A 202 16.46 -13.08 -0.40
C SER A 202 16.17 -14.53 0.01
N VAL A 203 15.53 -15.32 -0.87
CA VAL A 203 15.22 -16.74 -0.66
C VAL A 203 16.43 -17.62 -1.00
N LEU A 204 17.15 -17.33 -2.08
CA LEU A 204 18.31 -18.12 -2.53
C LEU A 204 19.55 -17.99 -1.63
N SER A 205 19.69 -16.89 -0.90
CA SER A 205 20.84 -16.68 0.00
C SER A 205 20.69 -17.34 1.38
N GLY A 206 19.58 -18.06 1.64
CA GLY A 206 19.29 -18.73 2.91
C GLY A 206 19.57 -20.24 2.95
N SER A 207 20.09 -20.83 1.86
CA SER A 207 20.33 -22.28 1.80
C SER A 207 21.70 -22.66 2.39
N LYS A 208 21.83 -22.62 3.72
CA LYS A 208 22.78 -23.42 4.52
C LYS A 208 22.40 -23.30 5.99
N GLN A 209 21.38 -24.05 6.41
CA GLN A 209 21.27 -24.73 7.71
C GLN A 209 19.90 -25.38 7.80
N MET A 210 19.90 -26.72 7.77
CA MET A 210 18.77 -27.56 8.16
C MET A 210 18.98 -27.91 9.63
N GLY A 211 17.93 -27.80 10.44
CA GLY A 211 17.86 -28.33 11.81
C GLY A 211 17.81 -27.27 12.92
N ALA A 212 16.82 -27.42 13.80
CA ALA A 212 16.58 -26.73 15.07
C ALA A 212 15.87 -25.36 15.03
N HIS A 213 14.72 -25.35 15.74
CA HIS A 213 14.03 -24.25 16.43
C HIS A 213 13.96 -22.86 15.79
N SER A 214 12.70 -22.39 15.62
CA SER A 214 12.24 -21.00 15.52
C SER A 214 13.10 -20.04 14.68
N PRO A 215 12.60 -19.49 13.56
CA PRO A 215 13.33 -18.38 12.94
C PRO A 215 13.32 -17.20 13.91
N ASP A 216 14.49 -16.91 14.46
CA ASP A 216 14.77 -15.73 15.28
C ASP A 216 14.08 -14.50 14.71
N VAL A 217 13.47 -13.74 15.63
CA VAL A 217 12.75 -12.49 15.41
C VAL A 217 13.52 -11.64 14.40
N ARG A 218 13.00 -11.55 13.17
CA ARG A 218 13.49 -10.57 12.20
C ARG A 218 13.09 -9.21 12.73
N VAL A 219 13.99 -8.56 13.47
CA VAL A 219 13.86 -7.16 13.89
C VAL A 219 13.86 -6.29 12.62
N LEU A 220 12.67 -6.12 12.04
CA LEU A 220 12.41 -5.24 10.92
C LEU A 220 12.35 -3.81 11.47
N SER A 221 13.32 -3.01 11.08
CA SER A 221 13.52 -1.66 11.58
C SER A 221 12.30 -0.75 11.35
N MET A 222 11.61 -0.39 12.44
CA MET A 222 10.81 0.83 12.70
C MET A 222 10.27 1.56 11.46
N GLY A 223 9.08 1.16 11.02
CA GLY A 223 8.03 2.02 10.50
C GLY A 223 6.76 1.63 11.26
N VAL A 224 5.89 2.59 11.61
CA VAL A 224 4.64 2.32 12.34
C VAL A 224 3.91 1.17 11.64
N PHE A 225 3.90 0.00 12.27
CA PHE A 225 3.13 -1.11 11.76
C PHE A 225 1.65 -0.74 11.94
N PRO A 226 0.75 -1.13 11.02
CA PRO A 226 -0.68 -0.99 11.24
C PRO A 226 -1.15 -1.56 12.60
N THR A 227 -0.38 -2.49 13.17
CA THR A 227 -0.58 -3.08 14.50
C THR A 227 -0.32 -2.14 15.68
N GLN A 228 0.46 -1.07 15.53
CA GLN A 228 0.75 -0.13 16.64
C GLN A 228 -0.48 0.68 17.07
N ALA A 229 -1.46 0.85 16.17
CA ALA A 229 -2.73 1.48 16.50
C ALA A 229 -3.75 0.50 17.09
N ILE A 230 -3.50 -0.81 17.00
CA ILE A 230 -4.39 -1.83 17.55
C ILE A 230 -4.20 -1.88 19.07
N LYS A 231 -5.27 -1.56 19.79
CA LYS A 231 -5.39 -1.79 21.24
C LYS A 231 -6.18 -3.07 21.48
N SER A 232 -5.56 -4.22 21.18
CA SER A 232 -6.20 -5.54 21.38
C SER A 232 -6.23 -5.90 22.86
N LYS A 233 -7.30 -6.56 23.28
CA LYS A 233 -7.49 -7.17 24.60
C LYS A 233 -7.19 -8.68 24.58
N VAL A 234 -7.10 -9.24 23.38
CA VAL A 234 -6.76 -10.64 23.12
C VAL A 234 -5.24 -10.83 23.10
N CYS A 235 -4.53 -10.05 22.28
CA CYS A 235 -3.10 -10.18 22.00
C CYS A 235 -2.29 -8.98 22.48
N ASP A 236 -1.04 -9.20 22.89
CA ASP A 236 -0.09 -8.11 23.08
C ASP A 236 0.55 -7.63 21.76
N GLN A 237 1.46 -6.66 21.82
CA GLN A 237 2.10 -6.15 20.60
C GLN A 237 3.02 -7.18 19.93
N ASP A 238 3.70 -8.04 20.68
CA ASP A 238 4.61 -9.05 20.14
C ASP A 238 3.84 -10.20 19.46
N ASP A 239 2.71 -10.57 20.03
CA ASP A 239 1.70 -11.44 19.44
C ASP A 239 1.17 -10.89 18.13
N LEU A 240 0.76 -9.62 18.11
CA LEU A 240 0.27 -8.95 16.91
C LEU A 240 1.37 -8.90 15.83
N PHE A 241 2.63 -8.65 16.19
CA PHE A 241 3.75 -8.72 15.24
C PHE A 241 3.94 -10.12 14.65
N THR A 242 3.85 -11.14 15.50
CA THR A 242 3.95 -12.54 15.10
C THR A 242 2.84 -12.87 14.10
N LEU A 243 1.58 -12.57 14.43
CA LEU A 243 0.44 -12.77 13.54
C LEU A 243 0.58 -12.00 12.23
N TRP A 244 1.05 -10.75 12.27
CA TRP A 244 1.23 -9.93 11.06
C TRP A 244 2.23 -10.56 10.09
N SER A 245 3.25 -11.25 10.60
CA SER A 245 4.22 -11.98 9.78
C SER A 245 3.63 -13.21 9.08
N TRP A 246 2.52 -13.75 9.60
CA TRP A 246 1.83 -14.93 9.07
C TRP A 246 0.76 -14.62 8.02
N LEU A 247 0.26 -13.38 7.99
CA LEU A 247 -0.74 -12.94 7.01
C LEU A 247 -0.21 -13.02 5.57
N PRO A 248 -1.08 -13.20 4.55
CA PRO A 248 -0.66 -13.09 3.17
C PRO A 248 -0.01 -11.72 2.91
N VAL A 249 1.11 -11.71 2.18
CA VAL A 249 1.97 -10.51 2.03
C VAL A 249 1.19 -9.28 1.56
N ARG A 250 0.17 -9.46 0.70
CA ARG A 250 -0.67 -8.35 0.23
C ARG A 250 -1.53 -7.72 1.33
N ILE A 251 -1.95 -8.50 2.32
CA ILE A 251 -2.82 -8.06 3.42
C ILE A 251 -2.04 -7.23 4.43
N THR A 252 -0.73 -7.51 4.60
CA THR A 252 0.14 -6.72 5.51
C THR A 252 0.26 -5.23 5.14
N MET A 253 -0.21 -4.84 3.96
CA MET A 253 -0.25 -3.46 3.47
C MET A 253 -1.55 -2.72 3.81
N TYR A 254 -2.57 -3.41 4.32
CA TYR A 254 -3.86 -2.84 4.69
C TYR A 254 -3.89 -2.43 6.17
N GLN A 255 -4.82 -1.53 6.52
CA GLN A 255 -5.03 -1.15 7.91
C GLN A 255 -6.04 -2.10 8.57
N PRO A 256 -5.69 -2.73 9.70
CA PRO A 256 -6.63 -3.51 10.49
C PRO A 256 -7.65 -2.57 11.12
N VAL A 257 -8.92 -2.94 11.03
CA VAL A 257 -10.01 -2.23 11.70
C VAL A 257 -10.77 -3.25 12.53
N LEU A 258 -10.99 -2.94 13.81
CA LEU A 258 -11.82 -3.76 14.68
C LEU A 258 -13.27 -3.69 14.17
N LEU A 259 -13.79 -4.82 13.71
CA LEU A 259 -15.16 -4.95 13.23
C LEU A 259 -16.09 -5.39 14.36
N TYR A 260 -15.60 -6.27 15.24
CA TYR A 260 -16.38 -6.87 16.30
C TYR A 260 -15.51 -7.19 17.51
N THR A 261 -16.05 -6.96 18.70
CA THR A 261 -15.48 -7.42 19.98
C THR A 261 -16.62 -7.74 20.93
N THR A 262 -16.51 -8.85 21.67
CA THR A 262 -17.52 -9.22 22.67
C THR A 262 -17.61 -8.25 23.84
N GLU A 263 -16.58 -7.44 24.08
CA GLU A 263 -16.59 -6.44 25.16
C GLU A 263 -17.49 -5.23 24.87
N GLU A 264 -17.70 -4.88 23.60
CA GLU A 264 -18.42 -3.66 23.20
C GLU A 264 -19.69 -3.95 22.38
N HIS A 265 -19.71 -5.05 21.62
CA HIS A 265 -20.70 -5.26 20.56
C HIS A 265 -21.75 -6.33 20.88
N GLY A 266 -21.69 -6.91 22.07
CA GLY A 266 -22.54 -8.03 22.51
C GLY A 266 -21.88 -9.39 22.31
N CYS A 267 -22.57 -10.46 22.74
CA CYS A 267 -22.11 -11.85 22.63
C CYS A 267 -23.17 -12.70 21.94
N SER A 268 -23.38 -12.50 20.64
CA SER A 268 -24.27 -13.37 19.86
C SER A 268 -23.89 -13.42 18.39
N LEU A 269 -24.10 -14.57 17.74
CA LEU A 269 -23.84 -14.72 16.31
C LEU A 269 -24.65 -13.73 15.46
N THR A 270 -25.84 -13.34 15.91
CA THR A 270 -26.63 -12.29 15.23
C THR A 270 -25.87 -10.97 15.17
N THR A 271 -25.35 -10.49 16.30
CA THR A 271 -24.58 -9.23 16.36
C THR A 271 -23.24 -9.33 15.64
N PHE A 272 -22.63 -10.51 15.64
CA PHE A 272 -21.44 -10.82 14.85
C PHE A 272 -21.70 -10.68 13.34
N TYR A 273 -22.75 -11.33 12.81
CA TYR A 273 -23.03 -11.29 11.37
C TYR A 273 -23.34 -9.87 10.88
N VAL A 274 -24.15 -9.11 11.63
CA VAL A 274 -24.50 -7.72 11.27
C VAL A 274 -23.26 -6.85 11.04
N ARG A 275 -22.17 -7.07 11.80
CA ARG A 275 -20.95 -6.26 11.72
C ARG A 275 -19.90 -6.82 10.75
N VAL A 276 -19.77 -8.15 10.67
CA VAL A 276 -18.61 -8.78 10.04
C VAL A 276 -18.92 -9.34 8.66
N GLU A 277 -20.19 -9.69 8.36
CA GLU A 277 -20.47 -10.62 7.26
C GLU A 277 -20.10 -10.14 5.85
N GLN A 278 -19.98 -8.83 5.64
CA GLN A 278 -19.62 -8.24 4.34
C GLN A 278 -18.11 -8.00 4.16
N HIS A 279 -17.30 -8.26 5.20
CA HIS A 279 -15.87 -8.01 5.17
C HIS A 279 -15.08 -9.25 4.75
N GLU A 280 -14.05 -9.04 3.92
CA GLU A 280 -13.04 -10.03 3.59
C GLU A 280 -11.68 -9.36 3.34
N PRO A 281 -10.56 -10.04 3.65
CA PRO A 281 -10.51 -11.17 4.59
C PRO A 281 -10.77 -10.68 6.03
N THR A 282 -10.94 -11.61 6.97
CA THR A 282 -11.07 -11.27 8.40
C THR A 282 -10.11 -12.07 9.26
N LEU A 283 -9.51 -11.42 10.27
CA LEU A 283 -8.71 -12.07 11.30
C LEU A 283 -9.56 -12.21 12.58
N LEU A 284 -9.86 -13.44 12.96
CA LEU A 284 -10.63 -13.79 14.14
C LEU A 284 -9.66 -14.24 15.24
N MET A 285 -9.73 -13.62 16.41
CA MET A 285 -8.86 -13.89 17.56
C MET A 285 -9.70 -14.19 18.80
N ILE A 286 -9.40 -15.30 19.47
CA ILE A 286 -10.09 -15.78 20.67
C ILE A 286 -9.11 -15.74 21.84
N LYS A 287 -9.53 -15.13 22.95
CA LYS A 287 -8.93 -15.32 24.26
C LYS A 287 -9.88 -16.11 25.14
N THR A 288 -9.41 -17.23 25.68
CA THR A 288 -10.21 -18.07 26.58
C THR A 288 -10.15 -17.56 28.02
N CYS A 289 -11.06 -18.05 28.88
CA CYS A 289 -10.99 -17.83 30.33
C CYS A 289 -9.75 -18.46 30.97
N ASN A 290 -9.16 -19.49 30.33
CA ASN A 290 -7.92 -20.14 30.77
C ASN A 290 -6.65 -19.47 30.22
N ASN A 291 -6.79 -18.29 29.58
CA ASN A 291 -5.72 -17.50 28.97
C ASN A 291 -5.01 -18.15 27.79
N GLU A 292 -5.63 -19.14 27.13
CA GLU A 292 -5.17 -19.56 25.80
C GLU A 292 -5.56 -18.51 24.76
N VAL A 293 -4.74 -18.39 23.72
CA VAL A 293 -4.97 -17.44 22.62
C VAL A 293 -4.74 -18.16 21.31
N PHE A 294 -5.79 -18.22 20.49
CA PHE A 294 -5.78 -18.86 19.18
C PHE A 294 -6.84 -18.23 18.28
N GLY A 295 -6.88 -18.63 17.02
CA GLY A 295 -7.87 -18.10 16.09
C GLY A 295 -7.61 -18.51 14.65
N ALA A 296 -8.17 -17.73 13.74
CA ALA A 296 -8.09 -18.01 12.32
C ALA A 296 -8.01 -16.75 11.48
N TYR A 297 -7.24 -16.81 10.40
CA TYR A 297 -7.40 -15.92 9.27
C TYR A 297 -8.40 -16.54 8.29
N CYS A 298 -9.49 -15.84 8.03
CA CYS A 298 -10.61 -16.28 7.20
C CYS A 298 -10.56 -15.57 5.84
N SER A 299 -10.52 -16.34 4.76
CA SER A 299 -10.30 -15.80 3.41
C SER A 299 -11.51 -15.08 2.82
N SER A 300 -12.72 -15.51 3.18
CA SER A 300 -13.98 -15.14 2.51
C SER A 300 -14.98 -14.50 3.46
N ARG A 301 -15.96 -13.80 2.89
CA ARG A 301 -17.03 -13.12 3.64
C ARG A 301 -17.95 -14.12 4.32
N TRP A 302 -18.34 -13.85 5.57
CA TRP A 302 -19.32 -14.72 6.27
C TRP A 302 -20.71 -14.68 5.64
N PHE A 303 -21.03 -13.70 4.79
CA PHE A 303 -22.25 -13.67 4.00
C PHE A 303 -22.39 -14.91 3.08
N GLU A 304 -21.26 -15.49 2.64
CA GLU A 304 -21.24 -16.67 1.77
C GLU A 304 -21.84 -17.92 2.42
N ARG A 305 -22.01 -17.95 3.75
CA ARG A 305 -22.71 -19.02 4.48
C ARG A 305 -24.12 -19.29 3.98
N ASN A 306 -24.73 -18.34 3.26
CA ASN A 306 -26.10 -18.44 2.73
C ASN A 306 -26.13 -18.81 1.24
N LEU A 307 -24.97 -19.01 0.60
CA LEU A 307 -24.93 -19.40 -0.80
C LEU A 307 -25.55 -20.79 -1.00
N LYS A 308 -26.28 -20.90 -2.11
CA LYS A 308 -26.90 -22.13 -2.56
C LYS A 308 -26.16 -22.63 -3.79
N ASP A 309 -26.02 -23.93 -3.91
CA ASP A 309 -25.55 -24.58 -5.12
C ASP A 309 -26.60 -24.52 -6.25
N ASP A 310 -26.22 -25.02 -7.43
CA ASP A 310 -27.11 -25.06 -8.61
C ASP A 310 -28.39 -25.89 -8.39
N ARG A 311 -28.43 -26.70 -7.32
CA ARG A 311 -29.58 -27.53 -6.93
C ARG A 311 -30.44 -26.83 -5.87
N GLY A 312 -30.10 -25.60 -5.49
CA GLY A 312 -30.79 -24.82 -4.47
C GLY A 312 -30.49 -25.26 -3.03
N GLN A 313 -29.54 -26.17 -2.83
CA GLN A 313 -29.11 -26.62 -1.51
C GLN A 313 -28.04 -25.68 -0.96
N ARG A 314 -28.13 -25.39 0.33
CA ARG A 314 -27.18 -24.52 1.00
C ARG A 314 -25.81 -25.20 1.07
N GLN A 315 -24.76 -24.51 0.63
CA GLN A 315 -23.40 -25.02 0.76
C GLN A 315 -22.99 -25.04 2.24
N ALA A 316 -22.61 -26.22 2.74
CA ALA A 316 -22.25 -26.39 4.14
C ALA A 316 -20.94 -25.67 4.50
N TYR A 317 -19.94 -25.77 3.62
CA TYR A 317 -18.63 -25.14 3.77
C TYR A 317 -18.33 -24.21 2.60
N PHE A 318 -17.59 -23.16 2.88
CA PHE A 318 -17.11 -22.14 1.94
C PHE A 318 -15.70 -21.67 2.34
N GLY A 319 -15.11 -20.77 1.56
CA GLY A 319 -13.76 -20.26 1.78
C GLY A 319 -12.74 -20.76 0.77
N THR A 320 -11.48 -20.34 0.94
CA THR A 320 -10.36 -20.72 0.07
C THR A 320 -9.18 -21.23 0.89
N GLY A 321 -8.22 -21.88 0.20
CA GLY A 321 -6.98 -22.39 0.77
C GLY A 321 -6.01 -21.35 1.34
N GLU A 322 -6.36 -20.05 1.29
CA GLU A 322 -5.63 -19.00 2.02
C GLU A 322 -6.06 -18.90 3.49
N THR A 323 -7.18 -19.51 3.87
CA THR A 323 -7.59 -19.66 5.27
C THR A 323 -6.51 -20.44 6.03
N PHE A 324 -6.20 -20.01 7.25
CA PHE A 324 -5.28 -20.73 8.12
C PHE A 324 -5.65 -20.54 9.58
N LEU A 325 -5.32 -21.52 10.41
CA LEU A 325 -5.45 -21.42 11.86
C LEU A 325 -4.13 -20.99 12.49
N PHE A 326 -4.22 -20.44 13.69
CA PHE A 326 -3.05 -20.17 14.50
C PHE A 326 -3.33 -20.38 15.99
N SER A 327 -2.28 -20.69 16.74
CA SER A 327 -2.24 -20.56 18.20
C SER A 327 -1.06 -19.68 18.60
N LEU A 328 -1.25 -18.91 19.65
CA LEU A 328 -0.23 -18.06 20.27
C LEU A 328 0.13 -18.54 21.68
N TYR A 329 -0.85 -19.08 22.41
CA TYR A 329 -0.68 -19.67 23.73
C TYR A 329 -1.55 -20.93 23.86
N PRO A 330 -1.03 -22.03 24.47
CA PRO A 330 0.29 -22.15 25.10
C PRO A 330 1.45 -22.31 24.11
N GLU A 331 1.20 -22.89 22.93
CA GLU A 331 2.21 -23.07 21.88
C GLU A 331 1.95 -22.09 20.72
N ARG A 332 3.02 -21.52 20.16
CA ARG A 332 2.95 -20.64 18.99
C ARG A 332 3.06 -21.46 17.71
N ALA A 333 2.00 -21.54 16.94
CA ALA A 333 1.99 -22.28 15.68
C ALA A 333 1.04 -21.67 14.65
N LYS A 334 1.39 -21.86 13.37
CA LYS A 334 0.54 -21.56 12.21
C LYS A 334 0.20 -22.88 11.52
N TYR A 335 -1.07 -23.12 11.27
CA TYR A 335 -1.57 -24.31 10.58
C TYR A 335 -2.18 -23.89 9.23
N PRO A 336 -1.38 -23.87 8.14
CA PRO A 336 -1.88 -23.59 6.80
C PRO A 336 -2.74 -24.74 6.28
N TRP A 337 -3.48 -24.49 5.20
CA TRP A 337 -4.17 -25.56 4.47
C TRP A 337 -3.17 -26.63 3.98
N VAL A 338 -3.51 -27.90 4.19
CA VAL A 338 -2.65 -29.04 3.80
C VAL A 338 -2.41 -29.13 2.28
N GLY A 339 -3.31 -28.56 1.47
CA GLY A 339 -3.20 -28.57 0.00
C GLY A 339 -2.25 -27.55 -0.62
N ILE A 340 -1.55 -26.73 0.17
CA ILE A 340 -0.61 -25.72 -0.36
C ILE A 340 0.55 -26.36 -1.14
N GLU A 341 0.96 -27.58 -0.78
CA GLU A 341 2.11 -28.26 -1.40
C GLU A 341 1.77 -29.03 -2.69
N GLY A 342 0.54 -28.87 -3.22
CA GLY A 342 0.17 -29.31 -4.56
C GLY A 342 -0.06 -30.82 -4.71
N ASP A 343 -0.28 -31.54 -3.61
CA ASP A 343 -0.54 -32.97 -3.67
C ASP A 343 -1.94 -33.26 -4.25
N LYS A 344 -1.97 -34.00 -5.36
CA LYS A 344 -3.18 -34.22 -6.19
C LYS A 344 -4.11 -35.31 -5.65
N GLY A 345 -3.87 -35.78 -4.42
CA GLY A 345 -4.61 -36.88 -3.78
C GLY A 345 -5.48 -36.49 -2.59
N LEU A 346 -5.60 -35.19 -2.27
CA LEU A 346 -6.41 -34.76 -1.12
C LEU A 346 -7.90 -34.92 -1.41
N GLY A 347 -8.61 -35.63 -0.53
CA GLY A 347 -10.05 -35.80 -0.62
C GLY A 347 -10.80 -34.53 -0.23
N HIS A 348 -12.08 -34.44 -0.62
CA HIS A 348 -12.96 -33.30 -0.33
C HIS A 348 -13.02 -32.92 1.16
N ALA A 349 -12.79 -33.88 2.05
CA ALA A 349 -12.74 -33.64 3.49
C ALA A 349 -11.55 -32.77 3.95
N SER A 350 -10.56 -32.52 3.09
CA SER A 350 -9.41 -31.65 3.34
C SER A 350 -9.60 -30.22 2.79
N GLU A 351 -10.77 -29.88 2.27
CA GLU A 351 -11.10 -28.56 1.69
C GLU A 351 -12.29 -27.90 2.41
N LEU A 352 -12.43 -28.15 3.71
CA LEU A 352 -13.56 -27.70 4.53
C LEU A 352 -13.11 -26.50 5.40
N PHE A 353 -13.07 -25.30 4.82
CA PHE A 353 -12.45 -24.13 5.47
C PHE A 353 -13.33 -23.44 6.50
N MET A 354 -14.50 -22.95 6.10
CA MET A 354 -15.39 -22.14 6.94
C MET A 354 -16.82 -22.65 6.81
N ALA A 355 -17.57 -22.72 7.91
CA ALA A 355 -19.00 -22.98 7.92
C ALA A 355 -19.65 -22.21 9.07
N ALA A 356 -20.89 -21.77 8.90
CA ALA A 356 -21.56 -20.97 9.92
C ALA A 356 -23.07 -20.99 9.68
N ASP A 357 -23.89 -20.90 10.72
CA ASP A 357 -25.34 -20.73 10.62
C ASP A 357 -25.89 -19.90 11.79
N SER A 358 -27.18 -19.95 12.09
CA SER A 358 -27.76 -19.21 13.21
C SER A 358 -27.37 -19.78 14.58
N LYS A 359 -26.89 -21.02 14.64
CA LYS A 359 -26.61 -21.77 15.86
C LYS A 359 -25.11 -21.96 16.13
N MET A 360 -24.27 -21.91 15.12
CA MET A 360 -22.83 -22.11 15.27
C MET A 360 -22.00 -21.39 14.22
N ILE A 361 -20.71 -21.27 14.52
CA ILE A 361 -19.66 -20.91 13.57
C ILE A 361 -18.51 -21.90 13.73
N THR A 362 -17.95 -22.39 12.62
CA THR A 362 -16.85 -23.34 12.63
C THR A 362 -15.83 -23.06 11.53
N ILE A 363 -14.56 -23.32 11.84
CA ILE A 363 -13.41 -23.12 10.95
C ILE A 363 -12.56 -24.38 11.01
N GLY A 364 -12.30 -24.98 9.85
CA GLY A 364 -11.54 -26.22 9.71
C GLY A 364 -12.36 -27.46 10.02
N GLY A 365 -12.88 -28.11 8.97
CA GLY A 365 -13.60 -29.38 9.04
C GLY A 365 -12.77 -30.58 8.58
N GLY A 366 -13.42 -31.73 8.54
CA GLY A 366 -12.87 -33.01 8.08
C GLY A 366 -12.46 -33.88 9.25
N SER A 367 -13.33 -34.82 9.62
CA SER A 367 -13.17 -35.73 10.77
C SER A 367 -12.86 -35.03 12.10
N GLY A 368 -13.50 -33.88 12.33
CA GLY A 368 -13.35 -33.01 13.50
C GLY A 368 -13.58 -31.55 13.12
N GLN A 369 -13.64 -30.66 14.12
CA GLN A 369 -13.82 -29.22 13.95
C GLN A 369 -12.72 -28.48 14.69
N ALA A 370 -11.85 -27.77 13.96
CA ALA A 370 -10.69 -27.15 14.56
C ALA A 370 -11.03 -25.97 15.46
N ILE A 371 -12.00 -25.16 15.07
CA ILE A 371 -12.66 -24.19 15.93
C ILE A 371 -14.16 -24.34 15.72
N TRP A 372 -14.92 -24.46 16.79
CA TRP A 372 -16.37 -24.40 16.82
C TRP A 372 -16.80 -23.47 17.95
N MET A 373 -17.80 -22.63 17.73
CA MET A 373 -18.38 -21.76 18.76
C MET A 373 -19.91 -21.73 18.65
N ASP A 374 -20.57 -21.60 19.79
CA ASP A 374 -22.03 -21.57 19.91
C ASP A 374 -22.68 -20.24 19.50
N GLU A 375 -24.01 -20.20 19.48
CA GLU A 375 -24.79 -19.03 19.09
C GLU A 375 -24.61 -17.81 20.00
N ASN A 376 -24.15 -18.05 21.23
CA ASN A 376 -23.94 -17.04 22.27
C ASN A 376 -22.49 -16.55 22.32
N ILE A 377 -21.59 -17.06 21.47
CA ILE A 377 -20.15 -16.74 21.48
C ILE A 377 -19.61 -16.84 22.91
N ARG A 378 -20.02 -17.89 23.61
CA ARG A 378 -19.64 -18.13 25.01
C ARG A 378 -18.84 -19.41 25.13
N PHE A 379 -19.34 -20.51 24.56
CA PHE A 379 -18.66 -21.79 24.60
C PHE A 379 -18.17 -22.19 23.23
N GLY A 380 -17.02 -22.82 23.20
CA GLY A 380 -16.42 -23.36 21.99
C GLY A 380 -15.71 -24.67 22.20
N LYS A 381 -15.38 -25.31 21.08
CA LYS A 381 -14.65 -26.57 21.01
C LYS A 381 -13.55 -26.50 19.97
N THR A 382 -12.49 -27.26 20.18
CA THR A 382 -11.36 -27.41 19.27
C THR A 382 -10.92 -28.86 19.21
N ASP A 383 -10.78 -29.36 17.99
CA ASP A 383 -10.36 -30.72 17.70
C ASP A 383 -9.33 -30.73 16.55
N ARG A 384 -8.74 -31.88 16.28
CA ARG A 384 -7.98 -32.10 15.07
C ARG A 384 -8.90 -32.07 13.84
N CYS A 385 -8.46 -31.45 12.76
CA CYS A 385 -9.18 -31.51 11.48
C CYS A 385 -8.25 -31.89 10.32
N GLN A 386 -8.80 -32.48 9.26
CA GLN A 386 -8.05 -32.87 8.06
C GLN A 386 -7.64 -31.66 7.21
N THR A 387 -8.44 -30.59 7.19
CA THR A 387 -8.19 -29.40 6.37
C THR A 387 -6.87 -28.69 6.74
N PHE A 388 -6.54 -28.62 8.03
CA PHE A 388 -5.34 -27.91 8.52
C PHE A 388 -4.33 -28.82 9.23
N ASN A 389 -4.69 -30.08 9.49
CA ASN A 389 -3.88 -31.03 10.25
C ASN A 389 -3.36 -30.45 11.58
N ASN A 390 -4.16 -29.62 12.24
CA ASN A 390 -3.86 -29.03 13.54
C ASN A 390 -4.13 -30.04 14.67
N PRO A 391 -3.44 -29.96 15.81
CA PRO A 391 -3.92 -30.54 17.07
C PRO A 391 -5.05 -29.66 17.66
N PRO A 392 -5.76 -30.13 18.71
CA PRO A 392 -6.60 -29.25 19.52
C PRO A 392 -5.84 -28.01 19.97
N LEU A 393 -6.44 -26.82 19.81
CA LEU A 393 -5.78 -25.53 20.05
C LEU A 393 -5.73 -25.14 21.54
N CYS A 394 -6.45 -25.87 22.39
CA CYS A 394 -6.35 -25.84 23.85
C CYS A 394 -6.36 -27.26 24.41
N ALA A 395 -5.79 -27.44 25.60
CA ALA A 395 -5.57 -28.77 26.18
C ALA A 395 -6.88 -29.52 26.50
N SER A 396 -7.94 -28.80 26.87
CA SER A 396 -9.21 -29.41 27.28
C SER A 396 -10.09 -29.84 26.10
N GLY A 397 -9.82 -29.36 24.88
CA GLY A 397 -10.72 -29.51 23.73
C GLY A 397 -12.00 -28.67 23.79
N ASP A 398 -12.50 -28.34 24.98
CA ASP A 398 -13.57 -27.37 25.22
C ASP A 398 -12.99 -26.06 25.80
N PHE A 399 -13.60 -24.91 25.50
CA PHE A 399 -13.19 -23.62 26.05
C PHE A 399 -14.36 -22.65 26.26
N GLU A 400 -14.22 -21.77 27.24
CA GLU A 400 -15.09 -20.59 27.41
C GLU A 400 -14.37 -19.34 26.90
N ILE A 401 -15.08 -18.55 26.10
CA ILE A 401 -14.56 -17.34 25.46
C ILE A 401 -14.62 -16.20 26.47
N ARG A 402 -13.45 -15.64 26.80
CA ARG A 402 -13.35 -14.42 27.60
C ARG A 402 -13.55 -13.20 26.71
N VAL A 403 -12.83 -13.15 25.58
CA VAL A 403 -12.94 -12.08 24.57
C VAL A 403 -12.77 -12.68 23.18
N LEU A 404 -13.67 -12.34 22.26
CA LEU A 404 -13.51 -12.56 20.82
C LEU A 404 -13.30 -11.21 20.15
N GLU A 405 -12.25 -11.05 19.35
CA GLU A 405 -12.06 -9.89 18.47
C GLU A 405 -12.01 -10.32 17.00
N VAL A 406 -12.60 -9.51 16.12
CA VAL A 406 -12.54 -9.70 14.67
C VAL A 406 -12.06 -8.44 13.99
N TYR A 407 -11.02 -8.58 13.19
CA TYR A 407 -10.44 -7.49 12.42
C TYR A 407 -10.68 -7.68 10.94
N GLY A 408 -11.12 -6.62 10.28
CA GLY A 408 -11.12 -6.49 8.82
C GLY A 408 -9.91 -5.72 8.35
N PHE A 409 -9.64 -5.77 7.04
CA PHE A 409 -8.50 -5.08 6.44
C PHE A 409 -9.01 -4.05 5.43
N VAL A 410 -8.95 -2.76 5.79
CA VAL A 410 -9.35 -1.69 4.89
C VAL A 410 -8.13 -1.11 4.17
N GLY A 411 -8.29 -0.83 2.88
CA GLY A 411 -7.31 -0.02 2.17
C GLY A 411 -7.21 1.32 2.86
N VAL A 412 -6.00 1.86 3.02
CA VAL A 412 -5.78 3.16 3.68
C VAL A 412 -6.51 4.23 2.88
N GLY A 413 -7.76 4.53 3.23
CA GLY A 413 -8.64 5.37 2.40
C GLY A 413 -10.16 5.27 2.62
N VAL A 414 -10.67 4.37 3.45
CA VAL A 414 -12.09 4.38 3.86
C VAL A 414 -12.17 4.61 5.36
N VAL A 415 -12.24 5.88 5.77
CA VAL A 415 -12.89 6.21 7.04
C VAL A 415 -14.38 6.11 6.74
N SER A 416 -15.03 5.09 7.28
CA SER A 416 -16.49 5.07 7.39
C SER A 416 -16.89 6.26 8.26
N LEU A 417 -17.25 7.38 7.65
CA LEU A 417 -18.05 8.38 8.33
C LEU A 417 -19.42 7.73 8.55
N GLY A 418 -19.77 7.48 9.82
CA GLY A 418 -21.16 7.22 10.19
C GLY A 418 -22.07 8.35 9.70
N PRO A 419 -23.40 8.15 9.67
CA PRO A 419 -24.31 9.13 9.11
C PRO A 419 -24.26 10.41 9.97
N VAL A 420 -23.60 11.45 9.46
CA VAL A 420 -23.75 12.80 9.97
C VAL A 420 -24.97 13.39 9.26
N SER A 421 -25.97 13.81 10.05
CA SER A 421 -27.17 14.48 9.56
C SER A 421 -26.80 15.69 8.68
N VAL A 422 -27.51 15.80 7.56
CA VAL A 422 -27.33 16.80 6.50
C VAL A 422 -27.76 18.22 6.94
N GLU A 423 -28.22 18.42 8.18
CA GLU A 423 -28.74 19.70 8.66
C GLU A 423 -27.66 20.67 9.18
N SER A 424 -26.40 20.23 9.36
CA SER A 424 -25.36 21.06 9.99
C SER A 424 -24.52 21.95 9.05
N LEU A 425 -24.73 21.90 7.73
CA LEU A 425 -23.88 22.63 6.75
C LEU A 425 -24.57 23.78 5.99
N VAL A 426 -25.83 24.11 6.28
CA VAL A 426 -26.56 25.20 5.59
C VAL A 426 -26.63 26.49 6.41
N GLY A 427 -26.12 26.52 7.65
CA GLY A 427 -26.33 27.63 8.59
C GLY A 427 -25.35 28.81 8.57
N SER A 428 -24.27 28.82 7.77
CA SER A 428 -23.18 29.82 7.97
C SER A 428 -22.76 30.60 6.72
N TRP A 429 -23.61 30.72 5.70
CA TRP A 429 -23.30 31.50 4.48
C TRP A 429 -24.25 32.68 4.21
N THR A 430 -24.88 33.24 5.24
CA THR A 430 -25.50 34.57 5.13
C THR A 430 -25.26 35.36 6.42
N ASN A 431 -24.35 36.33 6.36
CA ASN A 431 -24.24 37.57 7.16
C ASN A 431 -22.80 37.89 7.54
N ASN A 432 -22.10 38.62 6.68
CA ASN A 432 -21.48 39.87 7.12
C ASN A 432 -21.11 40.78 5.91
N PRO A 433 -21.60 42.03 5.86
CA PRO A 433 -21.18 43.02 4.88
C PRO A 433 -19.97 43.80 5.41
N LYS A 434 -18.96 44.00 4.55
CA LYS A 434 -17.96 45.09 4.53
C LYS A 434 -16.61 44.57 4.02
N VAL A 435 -16.35 44.76 2.72
CA VAL A 435 -15.11 45.41 2.24
C VAL A 435 -15.47 46.08 0.92
N VAL A 436 -15.56 47.41 0.95
CA VAL A 436 -15.67 48.27 -0.23
C VAL A 436 -14.29 48.44 -0.87
N SER A 437 -14.32 48.52 -2.19
CA SER A 437 -13.25 48.69 -3.18
C SER A 437 -12.18 49.76 -2.92
N SER A 438 -10.97 49.54 -3.47
CA SER A 438 -10.28 50.52 -4.34
C SER A 438 -9.02 49.92 -5.02
N ASN A 439 -9.14 49.50 -6.29
CA ASN A 439 -8.46 50.05 -7.48
C ASN A 439 -8.25 48.98 -8.59
N PRO A 440 -8.52 49.31 -9.88
CA PRO A 440 -8.52 48.36 -10.99
C PRO A 440 -7.20 48.39 -11.77
N GLY A 441 -6.67 47.22 -12.12
CA GLY A 441 -5.57 47.15 -13.08
C GLY A 441 -4.88 45.79 -13.10
N VAL A 442 -4.75 45.22 -14.30
CA VAL A 442 -4.02 44.00 -14.65
C VAL A 442 -4.84 42.70 -14.51
N GLY A 443 -5.66 42.45 -15.52
CA GLY A 443 -6.27 41.13 -15.76
C GLY A 443 -5.28 40.14 -16.38
N TRP A 444 -5.32 38.88 -15.92
CA TRP A 444 -4.71 37.75 -16.61
C TRP A 444 -5.78 36.71 -16.95
N LYS A 445 -6.33 36.81 -18.16
CA LYS A 445 -7.17 35.78 -18.79
C LYS A 445 -6.31 34.59 -19.22
N LEU A 446 -6.57 33.47 -18.55
CA LEU A 446 -6.62 32.09 -19.05
C LEU A 446 -6.22 31.87 -20.54
N ARG A 447 -5.06 31.22 -20.78
CA ARG A 447 -4.72 30.63 -22.09
C ARG A 447 -3.98 29.30 -21.94
N CYS A 448 -4.74 28.24 -21.68
CA CYS A 448 -4.33 26.84 -21.88
C CYS A 448 -5.47 26.01 -22.48
N LYS A 449 -6.06 26.48 -23.59
CA LYS A 449 -6.87 25.66 -24.51
C LYS A 449 -6.06 25.44 -25.79
N LYS A 450 -5.29 24.35 -25.85
CA LYS A 450 -4.84 23.67 -27.08
C LYS A 450 -4.03 22.42 -26.71
N ARG A 451 -4.73 21.39 -26.23
CA ARG A 451 -4.28 19.98 -26.30
C ARG A 451 -5.33 18.92 -25.99
N PHE A 452 -6.60 19.30 -25.77
CA PHE A 452 -7.73 18.37 -25.75
C PHE A 452 -8.65 18.66 -26.94
N ALA A 453 -8.29 18.11 -28.08
CA ALA A 453 -9.19 17.82 -29.20
C ALA A 453 -8.52 16.71 -30.00
N ILE A 454 -9.29 15.71 -30.42
CA ILE A 454 -8.90 14.40 -31.01
C ILE A 454 -8.89 13.27 -29.96
N ALA A 455 -10.10 12.88 -29.52
CA ALA A 455 -10.52 11.49 -29.29
C ALA A 455 -11.95 11.48 -28.69
N SER A 456 -12.94 11.98 -29.45
CA SER A 456 -14.36 11.75 -29.14
C SER A 456 -15.17 11.90 -30.42
N THR A 457 -15.10 10.88 -31.27
CA THR A 457 -16.03 10.71 -32.39
C THR A 457 -16.33 9.23 -32.50
N ILE A 458 -17.45 8.79 -31.91
CA ILE A 458 -18.37 7.73 -32.36
C ILE A 458 -19.66 7.87 -31.51
N LYS A 459 -20.79 7.64 -32.18
CA LYS A 459 -22.16 8.14 -31.94
C LYS A 459 -22.93 7.55 -30.73
N PRO A 460 -24.05 8.21 -30.33
CA PRO A 460 -24.92 7.84 -29.21
C PRO A 460 -26.19 7.05 -29.62
N SER A 461 -26.46 5.96 -28.91
CA SER A 461 -27.78 5.30 -28.72
C SER A 461 -27.53 4.26 -27.62
N SER A 462 -28.09 4.25 -26.42
CA SER A 462 -29.47 4.53 -26.01
C SER A 462 -29.43 4.91 -24.52
N ARG A 463 -29.61 6.19 -24.20
CA ARG A 463 -29.90 6.68 -22.85
C ARG A 463 -31.20 7.45 -22.91
N ASN A 464 -32.30 6.72 -23.07
CA ASN A 464 -33.67 7.19 -22.88
C ASN A 464 -34.50 5.98 -22.44
N LEU A 465 -34.30 5.56 -21.19
CA LEU A 465 -35.26 4.72 -20.44
C LEU A 465 -35.03 4.70 -18.92
N ALA A 466 -34.16 5.56 -18.37
CA ALA A 466 -33.87 5.58 -16.93
C ALA A 466 -34.22 6.93 -16.24
N ILE A 467 -34.76 7.89 -16.99
CA ILE A 467 -35.16 9.21 -16.47
C ILE A 467 -36.68 9.33 -16.32
N GLU A 468 -37.46 8.36 -16.82
CA GLU A 468 -38.93 8.39 -16.74
C GLU A 468 -39.55 7.65 -15.54
N ASN A 469 -38.77 6.91 -14.74
CA ASN A 469 -39.29 6.19 -13.56
C ASN A 469 -38.87 6.79 -12.20
N ALA A 470 -38.22 7.96 -12.18
CA ALA A 470 -37.84 8.65 -10.93
C ALA A 470 -38.72 9.89 -10.62
N LYS A 471 -39.90 9.99 -11.24
CA LYS A 471 -40.93 11.02 -10.97
C LYS A 471 -42.27 10.46 -10.45
N ALA A 472 -42.26 9.26 -9.90
CA ALA A 472 -43.45 8.63 -9.29
C ALA A 472 -43.31 8.36 -7.78
N MET A 473 -42.37 9.02 -7.09
CA MET A 473 -42.39 9.15 -5.63
C MET A 473 -41.83 10.53 -5.25
N LEU A 474 -42.75 11.40 -4.80
CA LEU A 474 -42.66 12.83 -4.46
C LEU A 474 -42.89 13.81 -5.62
#